data_AF-A8MLY4-F1
#
_entry.id   AF-A8MLY4-F1
#
_cell.length_a   1.000
_cell.length_b   1.000
_cell.length_c   1.000
_cell.angle_alpha   90.00
_cell.angle_beta   90.00
_cell.angle_gamma   90.00
#
_symmetry.space_group_name_H-M   'P 1'
#
loop_
_entity.id
_entity.type
_entity.pdbx_description
1 polymer ?
#
loop_
_entity_poly.entity_id
_entity_poly.type
_entity_poly.pdbx_seq_one_letter_code
_entity_poly.pdbx_strand_id
1 'polypeptide(L)'
;MLRTIRNILILILIGITATGMPIYASTMDFTALIPTITPKNQYITVTTEEEVVSNHQVKIKYGFSANSDYTRILFDEGNPFTFTLMNNGKVIEGLSLHDIAPNENYKALELYSESPAYITFDFDQSKLDLPDGSYKLTLHPNSQGKEFHLEQAEFHINFSSEGTYVNAMASAPKGQMALTLYFPDKDLKYLSPITRFVPYTEYPLTTILRNLEQGPQAALGLQKGSSIPPNGKAGKSGDTAYINLPNNLGPYDDGSSIATMAVGSLVNSMVSSKGISKVQFQFNGTILKEAFHGMTMDQPYFGTAVDVIYTSYLSDTGRFLLVPIPFEQFTAVLGNDTNGVKIPMFFDALKFNLSGIYNAQVHPIVPNEVELLDYSFHDGLLTLTFNEAFLKAYENNSSLRNRMIDGIVFTFQSIENVTDVSFEVKHDSGQGFTKYDFQSPVYINPEN
;
A
#
# COMPACT_ATOMS: atom_id res chain seq x y z
N MET A 1 86.20 -18.29 43.21
CA MET A 1 85.49 -18.99 42.11
C MET A 1 83.96 -18.86 42.16
N LEU A 2 83.31 -18.84 43.34
CA LEU A 2 81.82 -18.76 43.43
C LEU A 2 81.19 -17.50 42.83
N ARG A 3 81.88 -16.34 42.88
CA ARG A 3 81.37 -15.07 42.31
C ARG A 3 81.34 -15.06 40.78
N THR A 4 82.30 -15.72 40.15
CA THR A 4 82.40 -15.76 38.68
C THR A 4 81.29 -16.64 38.09
N ILE A 5 81.01 -17.79 38.73
CA ILE A 5 79.93 -18.69 38.32
C ILE A 5 78.55 -18.02 38.48
N ARG A 6 78.35 -17.24 39.55
CA ARG A 6 77.10 -16.49 39.76
C ARG A 6 76.85 -15.46 38.66
N ASN A 7 77.89 -14.74 38.24
CA ASN A 7 77.75 -13.71 37.22
C ASN A 7 77.51 -14.30 35.82
N ILE A 8 78.11 -15.46 35.52
CA ILE A 8 77.85 -16.18 34.27
C ILE A 8 76.40 -16.72 34.26
N LEU A 9 75.91 -17.25 35.37
CA LEU A 9 74.51 -17.70 35.48
C LEU A 9 73.51 -16.56 35.30
N ILE A 10 73.79 -15.36 35.82
CA ILE A 10 72.94 -14.18 35.63
C ILE A 10 72.93 -13.75 34.15
N LEU A 11 74.08 -13.77 33.47
CA LEU A 11 74.16 -13.44 32.05
C LEU A 11 73.42 -14.46 31.17
N ILE A 12 73.50 -15.75 31.52
CA ILE A 12 72.74 -16.81 30.85
C ILE A 12 71.24 -16.64 31.11
N LEU A 13 70.83 -16.28 32.33
CA LEU A 13 69.43 -16.03 32.67
C LEU A 13 68.87 -14.84 31.90
N ILE A 14 69.62 -13.74 31.81
CA ILE A 14 69.25 -12.54 31.03
C ILE A 14 69.16 -12.89 29.54
N GLY A 15 70.12 -13.66 29.02
CA GLY A 15 70.11 -14.16 27.65
C GLY A 15 68.87 -15.00 27.33
N ILE A 16 68.51 -15.94 28.22
CA ILE A 16 67.33 -16.81 28.05
C ILE A 16 66.02 -16.01 28.17
N THR A 17 65.94 -15.02 29.06
CA THR A 17 64.75 -14.15 29.16
C THR A 17 64.61 -13.18 28.00
N ALA A 18 65.72 -12.79 27.36
CA ALA A 18 65.72 -11.84 26.25
C ALA A 18 65.42 -12.48 24.87
N THR A 19 65.55 -13.80 24.72
CA THR A 19 65.48 -14.46 23.39
C THR A 19 64.31 -15.42 23.19
N GLY A 20 63.19 -15.34 23.93
CA GLY A 20 62.25 -16.46 23.86
C GLY A 20 60.80 -16.30 24.30
N MET A 21 60.19 -15.11 24.26
CA MET A 21 58.74 -15.06 24.06
C MET A 21 58.45 -14.35 22.74
N PRO A 22 58.07 -15.07 21.67
CA PRO A 22 57.42 -14.43 20.55
C PRO A 22 56.07 -13.91 21.08
N ILE A 23 56.04 -12.62 21.41
CA ILE A 23 54.78 -11.93 21.58
C ILE A 23 54.18 -11.88 20.18
N TYR A 24 53.26 -12.79 19.90
CA TYR A 24 52.44 -12.72 18.70
C TYR A 24 51.61 -11.44 18.80
N ALA A 25 52.14 -10.34 18.27
CA ALA A 25 51.46 -9.05 18.20
C ALA A 25 50.14 -9.12 17.42
N SER A 26 49.89 -10.21 16.71
CA SER A 26 48.64 -10.49 16.00
C SER A 26 47.48 -10.95 16.90
N THR A 27 47.71 -11.26 18.18
CA THR A 27 46.65 -11.68 19.13
C THR A 27 46.49 -10.75 20.33
N MET A 28 47.30 -9.70 20.44
CA MET A 28 47.14 -8.68 21.47
C MET A 28 46.42 -7.48 20.87
N ASP A 29 45.17 -7.28 21.30
CA ASP A 29 44.41 -6.08 20.96
C ASP A 29 44.98 -4.89 21.76
N PHE A 30 45.90 -4.16 21.13
CA PHE A 30 46.50 -2.96 21.70
C PHE A 30 45.50 -1.80 21.87
N THR A 31 44.28 -1.90 21.33
CA THR A 31 43.23 -0.90 21.58
C THR A 31 42.75 -0.92 23.04
N ALA A 32 42.86 -2.06 23.73
CA ALA A 32 42.50 -2.19 25.15
C ALA A 32 43.50 -1.52 26.12
N LEU A 33 44.68 -1.12 25.65
CA LEU A 33 45.75 -0.50 26.45
C LEU A 33 45.90 1.01 26.21
N ILE A 34 45.14 1.58 25.27
CA ILE A 34 45.01 3.03 25.16
C ILE A 34 43.98 3.43 26.21
N PRO A 35 44.34 4.15 27.28
CA PRO A 35 43.33 4.71 28.16
C PRO A 35 42.45 5.61 27.29
N THR A 36 41.17 5.28 27.17
CA THR A 36 40.17 6.20 26.65
C THR A 36 40.15 7.37 27.62
N ILE A 37 40.96 8.39 27.33
CA ILE A 37 40.83 9.69 27.97
C ILE A 37 39.57 10.25 27.32
N THR A 38 38.39 9.85 27.81
CA THR A 38 37.14 10.50 27.45
C THR A 38 37.24 11.90 28.04
N PRO A 39 37.47 12.94 27.21
CA PRO A 39 37.49 14.31 27.68
C PRO A 39 36.16 14.55 28.36
N LYS A 40 36.20 15.14 29.57
CA LYS A 40 35.06 15.26 30.48
C LYS A 40 33.85 16.02 29.92
N ASN A 41 33.95 16.57 28.70
CA ASN A 41 32.95 17.35 27.97
C ASN A 41 32.90 17.00 26.47
N GLN A 42 33.12 15.74 26.07
CA GLN A 42 32.81 15.32 24.69
C GLN A 42 31.29 15.30 24.50
N TYR A 43 30.82 16.03 23.49
CA TYR A 43 29.43 15.96 23.05
C TYR A 43 29.40 15.77 21.53
N ILE A 44 28.36 15.08 21.08
CA ILE A 44 28.10 14.84 19.67
C ILE A 44 26.93 15.71 19.27
N THR A 45 27.15 16.56 18.28
CA THR A 45 26.10 17.37 17.68
C THR A 45 25.50 16.60 16.52
N VAL A 46 24.18 16.56 16.50
CA VAL A 46 23.39 15.93 15.45
C VAL A 46 22.97 16.99 14.43
N THR A 47 23.15 16.70 13.14
CA THR A 47 22.64 17.52 12.03
C THR A 47 21.73 16.67 11.15
N THR A 48 20.70 17.29 10.58
CA THR A 48 19.71 16.60 9.76
C THR A 48 19.54 17.33 8.45
N GLU A 49 19.58 16.60 7.33
CA GLU A 49 19.22 17.12 6.02
C GLU A 49 18.15 16.23 5.40
N GLU A 50 17.12 16.85 4.86
CA GLU A 50 16.06 16.17 4.11
C GLU A 50 16.14 16.59 2.65
N GLU A 51 16.18 15.59 1.76
CA GLU A 51 16.22 15.75 0.32
C GLU A 51 15.01 15.04 -0.29
N VAL A 52 14.04 15.82 -0.77
CA VAL A 52 12.91 15.30 -1.55
C VAL A 52 13.42 14.99 -2.96
N VAL A 53 13.66 13.71 -3.24
CA VAL A 53 14.13 13.24 -4.55
C VAL A 53 12.99 13.25 -5.55
N SER A 54 11.80 12.83 -5.11
CA SER A 54 10.54 12.87 -5.86
C SER A 54 9.35 12.82 -4.89
N ASN A 55 8.12 12.87 -5.43
CA ASN A 55 6.89 12.75 -4.64
C ASN A 55 6.69 11.36 -4.01
N HIS A 56 7.53 10.37 -4.35
CA HIS A 56 7.48 9.00 -3.85
C HIS A 56 8.82 8.55 -3.22
N GLN A 57 9.81 9.46 -3.10
CA GLN A 57 11.13 9.14 -2.56
C GLN A 57 11.73 10.31 -1.80
N VAL A 58 12.09 10.07 -0.53
CA VAL A 58 12.76 11.04 0.34
C VAL A 58 14.04 10.44 0.87
N LYS A 59 15.13 11.20 0.79
CA LYS A 59 16.41 10.83 1.40
C LYS A 59 16.65 11.68 2.62
N ILE A 60 16.98 11.03 3.73
CA ILE A 60 17.29 11.68 4.99
C ILE A 60 18.75 11.42 5.29
N LYS A 61 19.54 12.49 5.42
CA LYS A 61 20.91 12.40 5.91
C LYS A 61 20.96 12.79 7.38
N TYR A 62 21.48 11.88 8.17
CA TYR A 62 21.61 12.00 9.60
C TYR A 62 23.09 12.10 9.96
N GLY A 63 23.51 13.34 10.23
CA GLY A 63 24.88 13.74 10.45
C GLY A 63 25.25 13.77 11.92
N PHE A 64 26.47 13.34 12.21
CA PHE A 64 27.07 13.38 13.55
C PHE A 64 28.39 14.12 13.47
N SER A 65 28.65 15.02 14.40
CA SER A 65 29.94 15.71 14.53
C SER A 65 30.35 15.75 15.99
N ALA A 66 31.65 15.59 16.26
CA ALA A 66 32.19 15.67 17.62
C ALA A 66 32.85 17.03 17.84
N ASN A 67 32.83 17.51 19.08
CA ASN A 67 33.57 18.71 19.47
C ASN A 67 35.07 18.44 19.75
N SER A 68 35.57 17.26 19.40
CA SER A 68 36.97 16.87 19.56
C SER A 68 37.58 16.48 18.22
N ASP A 69 38.91 16.55 18.14
CA ASP A 69 39.67 16.25 16.92
C ASP A 69 39.37 14.87 16.35
N TYR A 70 39.06 13.89 17.21
CA TYR A 70 38.65 12.56 16.82
C TYR A 70 37.76 11.91 17.89
N THR A 71 36.64 11.34 17.45
CA THR A 71 35.78 10.47 18.26
C THR A 71 35.27 9.34 17.37
N ARG A 72 35.19 8.13 17.91
CA ARG A 72 34.57 7.00 17.22
C ARG A 72 33.27 6.62 17.91
N ILE A 73 32.18 6.56 17.17
CA ILE A 73 30.91 5.99 17.64
C ILE A 73 30.83 4.56 17.13
N LEU A 74 30.57 3.62 18.04
CA LEU A 74 30.16 2.26 17.73
C LEU A 74 28.67 2.16 17.98
N PHE A 75 27.91 1.72 16.98
CA PHE A 75 26.48 1.49 17.14
C PHE A 75 26.23 0.04 17.55
N ASP A 76 25.07 -0.22 18.18
CA ASP A 76 24.66 -1.57 18.55
C ASP A 76 24.59 -2.48 17.30
N GLU A 77 25.24 -3.65 17.35
CA GLU A 77 25.34 -4.55 16.19
C GLU A 77 24.00 -5.19 15.81
N GLY A 78 23.10 -5.38 16.77
CA GLY A 78 21.79 -5.98 16.54
C GLY A 78 20.73 -4.96 16.19
N ASN A 79 20.84 -3.74 16.72
CA ASN A 79 19.87 -2.67 16.48
C ASN A 79 20.54 -1.28 16.55
N PRO A 80 21.28 -0.85 15.53
CA PRO A 80 22.04 0.39 15.57
C PRO A 80 21.13 1.64 15.56
N PHE A 81 19.90 1.50 15.04
CA PHE A 81 18.90 2.55 14.99
C PHE A 81 17.53 1.98 15.33
N THR A 82 16.91 2.50 16.37
CA THR A 82 15.48 2.32 16.59
C THR A 82 14.76 3.38 15.77
N PHE A 83 13.82 2.98 14.93
CA PHE A 83 12.99 3.92 14.19
C PHE A 83 11.51 3.55 14.31
N THR A 84 10.68 4.58 14.26
CA THR A 84 9.22 4.45 14.27
C THR A 84 8.68 5.29 13.14
N LEU A 85 8.02 4.65 12.17
CA LEU A 85 7.23 5.36 11.18
C LEU A 85 5.77 5.34 11.62
N MET A 86 5.15 6.51 11.68
CA MET A 86 3.76 6.67 12.07
C MET A 86 2.96 7.36 10.99
N ASN A 87 1.71 6.99 10.82
CA ASN A 87 0.74 7.77 10.08
C ASN A 87 -0.51 7.91 10.95
N ASN A 88 -1.00 9.14 11.12
CA ASN A 88 -2.19 9.41 11.91
C ASN A 88 -2.15 8.80 13.33
N GLY A 89 -0.97 8.79 13.97
CA GLY A 89 -0.78 8.22 15.30
C GLY A 89 -0.73 6.69 15.35
N LYS A 90 -0.85 5.97 14.23
CA LYS A 90 -0.65 4.53 14.13
C LYS A 90 0.75 4.21 13.64
N VAL A 91 1.41 3.26 14.30
CA VAL A 91 2.75 2.78 13.91
C VAL A 91 2.62 1.87 12.69
N ILE A 92 3.49 2.07 11.70
CA ILE A 92 3.66 1.17 10.57
C ILE A 92 4.62 0.05 11.01
N GLU A 93 4.11 -1.18 11.03
CA GLU A 93 4.87 -2.37 11.39
C GLU A 93 5.60 -2.98 10.19
N GLY A 94 6.58 -3.84 10.44
CA GLY A 94 7.24 -4.64 9.40
C GLY A 94 8.37 -3.96 8.64
N LEU A 95 8.68 -2.70 8.93
CA LEU A 95 9.82 -2.00 8.35
C LEU A 95 11.12 -2.42 9.04
N SER A 96 12.14 -2.74 8.25
CA SER A 96 13.49 -3.05 8.75
C SER A 96 14.50 -1.96 8.38
N LEU A 97 15.57 -1.86 9.16
CA LEU A 97 16.66 -0.92 8.85
C LEU A 97 17.30 -1.21 7.48
N HIS A 98 17.31 -2.48 7.06
CA HIS A 98 17.86 -2.88 5.77
C HIS A 98 17.07 -2.28 4.60
N ASP A 99 15.76 -2.09 4.76
CA ASP A 99 14.89 -1.55 3.71
C ASP A 99 15.17 -0.07 3.43
N ILE A 100 15.59 0.67 4.47
CA ILE A 100 15.83 2.12 4.41
C ILE A 100 17.31 2.50 4.40
N ALA A 101 18.22 1.61 4.80
CA ALA A 101 19.67 1.88 4.86
C ALA A 101 20.49 0.65 4.42
N PRO A 102 20.49 0.27 3.13
CA PRO A 102 21.06 -0.99 2.67
C PRO A 102 22.60 -1.05 2.75
N ASN A 103 23.29 0.10 2.81
CA ASN A 103 24.75 0.16 2.65
C ASN A 103 25.57 -0.16 3.91
N GLU A 104 24.95 -0.51 5.05
CA GLU A 104 25.59 -0.89 6.34
C GLU A 104 26.70 0.06 6.88
N ASN A 105 26.88 1.24 6.28
CA ASN A 105 27.88 2.25 6.67
C ASN A 105 27.61 2.89 8.04
N TYR A 106 26.66 2.35 8.80
CA TYR A 106 26.23 2.80 10.10
C TYR A 106 26.83 2.00 11.26
N LYS A 107 27.62 0.94 11.01
CA LYS A 107 28.19 0.11 12.10
C LYS A 107 29.17 0.89 12.99
N ALA A 108 29.97 1.75 12.38
CA ALA A 108 30.86 2.66 13.09
C ALA A 108 31.01 3.97 12.32
N LEU A 109 31.06 5.08 13.05
CA LEU A 109 31.35 6.40 12.49
C LEU A 109 32.62 6.97 13.12
N GLU A 110 33.52 7.45 12.27
CA GLU A 110 34.66 8.25 12.66
C GLU A 110 34.30 9.72 12.53
N LEU A 111 34.34 10.44 13.65
CA LEU A 111 33.92 11.83 13.75
C LEU A 111 35.12 12.72 13.97
N TYR A 112 35.13 13.84 13.26
CA TYR A 112 36.14 14.89 13.39
C TYR A 112 35.47 16.21 13.74
N SER A 113 36.22 17.11 14.36
CA SER A 113 35.76 18.47 14.62
C SER A 113 35.33 19.15 13.33
N GLU A 114 34.15 19.77 13.34
CA GLU A 114 33.59 20.56 12.21
C GLU A 114 33.37 19.79 10.89
N SER A 115 33.44 18.45 10.89
CA SER A 115 33.15 17.63 9.71
C SER A 115 32.10 16.56 10.04
N PRO A 116 30.81 16.80 9.72
CA PRO A 116 29.76 15.84 10.01
C PRO A 116 29.91 14.58 9.16
N ALA A 117 29.86 13.42 9.80
CA ALA A 117 29.74 12.14 9.13
C ALA A 117 28.26 11.77 9.03
N TYR A 118 27.80 11.44 7.83
CA TYR A 118 26.38 11.19 7.56
C TYR A 118 26.06 9.71 7.37
N ILE A 119 24.94 9.30 7.94
CA ILE A 119 24.22 8.09 7.54
C ILE A 119 23.05 8.54 6.67
N THR A 120 22.87 7.91 5.51
CA THR A 120 21.76 8.21 4.61
C THR A 120 20.72 7.12 4.70
N PHE A 121 19.47 7.53 4.94
CA PHE A 121 18.28 6.71 4.88
C PHE A 121 17.49 7.06 3.62
N ASP A 122 17.09 6.05 2.85
CA ASP A 122 16.35 6.17 1.59
C ASP A 122 14.94 5.62 1.79
N PHE A 123 13.95 6.51 1.82
CA PHE A 123 12.55 6.17 1.98
C PHE A 123 11.87 6.21 0.61
N ASP A 124 11.79 5.05 -0.03
CA ASP A 124 11.09 4.84 -1.30
C ASP A 124 9.73 4.19 -1.05
N GLN A 125 8.67 4.88 -1.44
CA GLN A 125 7.29 4.45 -1.21
C GLN A 125 7.02 3.01 -1.70
N SER A 126 7.52 2.66 -2.88
CA SER A 126 7.27 1.35 -3.50
C SER A 126 8.03 0.22 -2.83
N LYS A 127 9.28 0.48 -2.41
CA LYS A 127 10.11 -0.53 -1.71
C LYS A 127 9.60 -0.81 -0.31
N LEU A 128 9.04 0.21 0.35
CA LEU A 128 8.48 0.10 1.69
C LEU A 128 7.01 -0.36 1.68
N ASP A 129 6.44 -0.60 0.49
CA ASP A 129 5.04 -0.97 0.28
C ASP A 129 4.05 -0.02 0.96
N LEU A 130 4.34 1.28 0.92
CA LEU A 130 3.55 2.32 1.58
C LEU A 130 2.59 3.01 0.61
N PRO A 131 1.35 3.29 1.02
CA PRO A 131 0.43 4.10 0.21
C PRO A 131 0.72 5.61 0.33
N ASP A 132 -0.06 6.39 -0.39
CA ASP A 132 -0.02 7.85 -0.33
C ASP A 132 -0.43 8.33 1.07
N GLY A 133 0.23 9.36 1.57
CA GLY A 133 -0.09 9.94 2.87
C GLY A 133 1.07 10.67 3.53
N SER A 134 0.80 11.19 4.71
CA SER A 134 1.75 11.95 5.53
C SER A 134 2.23 11.10 6.71
N TYR A 135 3.54 10.92 6.81
CA TYR A 135 4.18 10.06 7.77
C TYR A 135 5.11 10.84 8.69
N LYS A 136 5.10 10.49 9.97
CA LYS A 136 6.06 10.97 10.96
C LYS A 136 7.09 9.87 11.22
N LEU A 137 8.34 10.13 10.88
CA LEU A 137 9.46 9.25 11.21
C LEU A 137 10.15 9.79 12.46
N THR A 138 10.40 8.92 13.43
CA THR A 138 11.30 9.18 14.55
C THR A 138 12.50 8.26 14.44
N LEU A 139 13.71 8.81 14.45
CA LEU A 139 14.98 8.08 14.43
C LEU A 139 15.70 8.24 15.77
N HIS A 140 16.04 7.12 16.39
CA HIS A 140 16.83 7.06 17.63
C HIS A 140 18.09 6.20 17.41
N PRO A 141 19.28 6.83 17.38
CA PRO A 141 20.54 6.09 17.29
C PRO A 141 20.86 5.36 18.61
N ASN A 142 21.25 4.08 18.51
CA ASN A 142 21.64 3.26 19.65
C ASN A 142 23.16 3.02 19.65
N SER A 143 23.88 3.69 20.55
CA SER A 143 25.33 3.52 20.71
C SER A 143 25.69 2.36 21.65
N GLN A 144 26.81 1.70 21.39
CA GLN A 144 27.42 0.75 22.31
C GLN A 144 28.11 1.49 23.46
N GLY A 145 27.76 1.13 24.69
CA GLY A 145 28.25 1.82 25.88
C GLY A 145 27.57 3.18 26.02
N LYS A 146 26.95 3.45 27.17
CA LYS A 146 26.18 4.68 27.45
C LYS A 146 27.05 5.95 27.56
N GLU A 147 28.19 5.99 26.88
CA GLU A 147 29.18 7.06 26.96
C GLU A 147 28.71 8.33 26.27
N PHE A 148 27.83 8.21 25.26
CA PHE A 148 27.32 9.33 24.49
C PHE A 148 25.80 9.40 24.54
N HIS A 149 25.27 10.61 24.83
CA HIS A 149 23.88 10.92 24.59
C HIS A 149 23.73 11.38 23.14
N LEU A 150 23.03 10.60 22.32
CA LEU A 150 22.72 10.93 20.95
C LEU A 150 21.27 11.40 20.86
N GLU A 151 21.07 12.61 20.35
CA GLU A 151 19.73 13.20 20.25
C GLU A 151 18.90 12.47 19.18
N GLN A 152 17.62 12.21 19.46
CA GLN A 152 16.71 11.68 18.45
C GLN A 152 16.34 12.75 17.41
N ALA A 153 15.96 12.33 16.20
CA ALA A 153 15.45 13.22 15.16
C ALA A 153 14.04 12.81 14.72
N GLU A 154 13.26 13.81 14.29
CA GLU A 154 11.92 13.62 13.76
C GLU A 154 11.81 14.24 12.37
N PHE A 155 11.17 13.52 11.45
CA PHE A 155 10.99 13.92 10.05
C PHE A 155 9.54 13.74 9.63
N HIS A 156 9.08 14.58 8.70
CA HIS A 156 7.74 14.52 8.12
C HIS A 156 7.86 14.17 6.65
N ILE A 157 7.48 12.95 6.29
CA ILE A 157 7.60 12.41 4.93
C ILE A 157 6.20 12.41 4.31
N ASN A 158 6.05 13.05 3.15
CA ASN A 158 4.79 13.04 2.42
C ASN A 158 4.96 12.27 1.12
N PHE A 159 4.16 11.23 0.93
CA PHE A 159 4.09 10.48 -0.33
C PHE A 159 2.82 10.81 -1.09
N SER A 160 2.99 11.09 -2.38
CA SER A 160 1.90 11.33 -3.32
C SER A 160 2.24 10.69 -4.65
N SER A 161 1.58 9.59 -4.97
CA SER A 161 1.80 8.90 -6.23
C SER A 161 1.32 9.74 -7.40
N GLU A 162 2.10 9.72 -8.48
CA GLU A 162 1.71 10.35 -9.73
C GLU A 162 0.85 9.38 -10.55
N GLY A 163 -0.29 9.86 -11.01
CA GLY A 163 -1.18 9.03 -11.82
C GLY A 163 -2.38 9.79 -12.37
N THR A 164 -2.99 9.21 -13.39
CA THR A 164 -4.16 9.76 -14.07
C THR A 164 -5.40 8.97 -13.69
N TYR A 165 -6.34 9.67 -13.05
CA TYR A 165 -7.71 9.22 -12.91
C TYR A 165 -8.55 9.79 -14.07
N VAL A 166 -9.51 9.01 -14.55
CA VAL A 166 -10.44 9.39 -15.61
C VAL A 166 -11.77 9.17 -14.95
N ASN A 167 -12.50 10.27 -14.84
CA ASN A 167 -13.74 10.33 -14.10
C ASN A 167 -14.70 9.24 -14.55
N ALA A 168 -15.45 8.71 -13.60
CA ALA A 168 -16.59 7.89 -13.92
C ALA A 168 -17.63 8.73 -14.70
N MET A 169 -18.38 8.05 -15.58
CA MET A 169 -19.33 8.72 -16.45
C MET A 169 -20.75 8.53 -15.93
N ALA A 170 -21.58 9.57 -16.03
CA ALA A 170 -22.99 9.49 -15.65
C ALA A 170 -23.89 8.91 -16.75
N SER A 171 -23.44 8.93 -18.01
CA SER A 171 -24.21 8.45 -19.16
C SER A 171 -23.31 7.76 -20.19
N ALA A 172 -23.86 6.78 -20.90
CA ALA A 172 -23.16 6.13 -22.00
C ALA A 172 -23.21 7.02 -23.25
N PRO A 173 -22.18 7.01 -24.11
CA PRO A 173 -22.21 7.72 -25.38
C PRO A 173 -23.39 7.29 -26.26
N LYS A 174 -23.88 8.20 -27.12
CA LYS A 174 -25.04 7.96 -27.98
C LYS A 174 -24.79 6.76 -28.92
N GLY A 175 -25.75 5.83 -28.96
CA GLY A 175 -25.69 4.64 -29.81
C GLY A 175 -24.81 3.51 -29.27
N GLN A 176 -24.24 3.68 -28.07
CA GLN A 176 -23.46 2.67 -27.40
C GLN A 176 -24.20 2.14 -26.18
N MET A 177 -23.86 0.92 -25.77
CA MET A 177 -24.20 0.36 -24.47
C MET A 177 -22.94 0.21 -23.64
N ALA A 178 -23.07 0.33 -22.33
CA ALA A 178 -21.99 0.11 -21.39
C ALA A 178 -21.98 -1.35 -20.93
N LEU A 179 -20.79 -1.95 -20.87
CA LEU A 179 -20.52 -3.23 -20.23
C LEU A 179 -19.64 -2.98 -19.01
N THR A 180 -20.04 -3.48 -17.85
CA THR A 180 -19.14 -3.57 -16.70
C THR A 180 -18.42 -4.91 -16.75
N LEU A 181 -17.12 -4.87 -17.02
CA LEU A 181 -16.27 -6.04 -17.20
C LEU A 181 -15.25 -6.08 -16.06
N TYR A 182 -15.13 -7.21 -15.38
CA TYR A 182 -14.19 -7.36 -14.27
C TYR A 182 -12.91 -8.01 -14.77
N PHE A 183 -11.81 -7.28 -14.65
CA PHE A 183 -10.49 -7.73 -15.07
C PHE A 183 -9.54 -7.81 -13.87
N PRO A 184 -8.72 -8.87 -13.77
CA PRO A 184 -7.75 -8.97 -12.69
C PRO A 184 -6.59 -8.00 -12.91
N ASP A 185 -6.03 -7.54 -11.80
CA ASP A 185 -4.71 -6.91 -11.78
C ASP A 185 -3.61 -7.94 -12.12
N LYS A 186 -2.38 -7.46 -12.32
CA LYS A 186 -1.25 -8.30 -12.75
C LYS A 186 -0.88 -9.36 -11.71
N ASP A 187 -1.07 -9.04 -10.44
CA ASP A 187 -0.73 -9.92 -9.32
C ASP A 187 -1.87 -10.90 -8.98
N LEU A 188 -2.98 -10.86 -9.73
CA LEU A 188 -4.17 -11.70 -9.52
C LEU A 188 -4.69 -11.60 -8.08
N LYS A 189 -4.71 -10.38 -7.53
CA LYS A 189 -5.15 -10.06 -6.18
C LYS A 189 -6.51 -9.35 -6.17
N TYR A 190 -6.77 -8.47 -7.14
CA TYR A 190 -7.96 -7.63 -7.21
C TYR A 190 -8.68 -7.77 -8.56
N LEU A 191 -10.02 -7.76 -8.52
CA LEU A 191 -10.86 -7.67 -9.72
C LEU A 191 -11.35 -6.23 -9.88
N SER A 192 -10.84 -5.56 -10.91
CA SER A 192 -11.21 -4.17 -11.23
C SER A 192 -12.43 -4.14 -12.15
N PRO A 193 -13.54 -3.49 -11.76
CA PRO A 193 -14.65 -3.23 -12.67
C PRO A 193 -14.23 -2.17 -13.68
N ILE A 194 -14.35 -2.47 -14.97
CA ILE A 194 -14.03 -1.58 -16.09
C ILE A 194 -15.28 -1.36 -16.92
N THR A 195 -15.64 -0.11 -17.18
CA THR A 195 -16.71 0.19 -18.12
C THR A 195 -16.17 0.27 -19.54
N ARG A 196 -16.58 -0.68 -20.38
CA ARG A 196 -16.34 -0.65 -21.83
C ARG A 196 -17.61 -0.25 -22.56
N PHE A 197 -17.53 0.80 -23.37
CA PHE A 197 -18.63 1.16 -24.25
C PHE A 197 -18.51 0.44 -25.60
N VAL A 198 -19.58 -0.23 -26.01
CA VAL A 198 -19.64 -1.00 -27.26
C VAL A 198 -20.86 -0.58 -28.07
N PRO A 199 -20.88 -0.81 -29.40
CA PRO A 199 -22.10 -0.64 -30.18
C PRO A 199 -23.26 -1.42 -29.56
N TYR A 200 -24.45 -0.80 -29.53
CA TYR A 200 -25.64 -1.45 -29.00
C TYR A 200 -25.90 -2.80 -29.68
N THR A 201 -26.32 -3.78 -28.88
CA THR A 201 -26.60 -5.15 -29.34
C THR A 201 -27.71 -5.78 -28.51
N GLU A 202 -28.52 -6.62 -29.16
CA GLU A 202 -29.60 -7.38 -28.51
C GLU A 202 -29.09 -8.59 -27.71
N TYR A 203 -27.78 -8.90 -27.80
CA TYR A 203 -27.15 -10.06 -27.17
C TYR A 203 -26.12 -9.63 -26.11
N PRO A 204 -26.53 -8.95 -25.02
CA PRO A 204 -25.60 -8.36 -24.05
C PRO A 204 -24.70 -9.40 -23.37
N LEU A 205 -25.23 -10.57 -22.98
CA LEU A 205 -24.44 -11.61 -22.29
C LEU A 205 -23.35 -12.21 -23.18
N THR A 206 -23.67 -12.52 -24.44
CA THR A 206 -22.68 -12.97 -25.43
C THR A 206 -21.63 -11.89 -25.69
N THR A 207 -22.04 -10.63 -25.65
CA THR A 207 -21.14 -9.50 -25.86
C THR A 207 -20.19 -9.31 -24.67
N ILE A 208 -20.66 -9.52 -23.44
CA ILE A 208 -19.81 -9.57 -22.23
C ILE A 208 -18.73 -10.63 -22.39
N LEU A 209 -19.07 -11.88 -22.72
CA LEU A 209 -18.08 -12.96 -22.89
C LEU A 209 -17.01 -12.60 -23.92
N ARG A 210 -17.42 -12.14 -25.10
CA ARG A 210 -16.48 -11.76 -26.17
C ARG A 210 -15.53 -10.64 -25.73
N ASN A 211 -16.00 -9.71 -24.92
CA ASN A 211 -15.18 -8.61 -24.45
C ASN A 211 -14.24 -9.02 -23.29
N LEU A 212 -14.65 -9.97 -22.45
CA LEU A 212 -13.75 -10.62 -21.48
C LEU A 212 -12.69 -11.50 -22.18
N GLU A 213 -13.06 -12.18 -23.27
CA GLU A 213 -12.14 -12.95 -24.12
C GLU A 213 -11.05 -12.05 -24.74
N GLN A 214 -11.38 -10.81 -25.08
CA GLN A 214 -10.41 -9.85 -25.62
C GLN A 214 -9.41 -9.33 -24.57
N GLY A 215 -9.75 -9.40 -23.28
CA GLY A 215 -8.97 -8.80 -22.20
C GLY A 215 -9.14 -7.28 -22.09
N PRO A 216 -8.51 -6.66 -21.07
CA PRO A 216 -8.55 -5.21 -20.88
C PRO A 216 -7.65 -4.47 -21.88
N GLN A 217 -7.93 -3.18 -22.12
CA GLN A 217 -7.00 -2.33 -22.84
C GLN A 217 -5.65 -2.20 -22.11
N ALA A 218 -4.55 -2.23 -22.88
CA ALA A 218 -3.20 -2.18 -22.33
C ALA A 218 -2.91 -0.93 -21.49
N ALA A 219 -3.54 0.21 -21.82
CA ALA A 219 -3.38 1.47 -21.09
C ALA A 219 -3.90 1.41 -19.65
N LEU A 220 -4.75 0.45 -19.30
CA LEU A 220 -5.23 0.26 -17.93
C LEU A 220 -4.18 -0.36 -17.01
N GLY A 221 -3.15 -1.00 -17.56
CA GLY A 221 -2.10 -1.66 -16.76
C GLY A 221 -2.56 -2.92 -16.01
N LEU A 222 -3.70 -3.50 -16.39
CA LEU A 222 -4.24 -4.75 -15.84
C LEU A 222 -3.61 -6.01 -16.50
N GLN A 223 -4.00 -7.20 -16.05
CA GLN A 223 -3.52 -8.46 -16.60
C GLN A 223 -3.79 -8.55 -18.11
N LYS A 224 -2.74 -8.86 -18.87
CA LYS A 224 -2.82 -8.90 -20.34
C LYS A 224 -3.51 -10.18 -20.83
N GLY A 225 -4.28 -10.03 -21.91
CA GLY A 225 -4.96 -11.14 -22.57
C GLY A 225 -6.28 -11.50 -21.91
N SER A 226 -6.82 -12.65 -22.29
CA SER A 226 -8.14 -13.06 -21.83
C SER A 226 -8.15 -13.36 -20.33
N SER A 227 -9.20 -12.91 -19.65
CA SER A 227 -9.45 -13.27 -18.25
C SER A 227 -10.30 -14.53 -18.10
N ILE A 228 -10.76 -15.15 -19.20
CA ILE A 228 -11.71 -16.26 -19.17
C ILE A 228 -11.36 -17.34 -20.20
N PRO A 229 -11.82 -18.59 -20.01
CA PRO A 229 -11.67 -19.63 -21.03
C PRO A 229 -12.32 -19.23 -22.36
N PRO A 230 -11.69 -19.54 -23.50
CA PRO A 230 -12.21 -19.15 -24.82
C PRO A 230 -13.41 -20.00 -25.24
N ASN A 231 -14.16 -19.48 -26.22
CA ASN A 231 -15.30 -20.14 -26.86
C ASN A 231 -16.51 -20.35 -25.95
N GLY A 232 -16.66 -19.47 -24.95
CA GLY A 232 -17.83 -19.49 -24.07
C GLY A 232 -19.11 -19.05 -24.79
N LYS A 233 -20.25 -19.57 -24.33
CA LYS A 233 -21.58 -19.12 -24.75
C LYS A 233 -22.40 -18.75 -23.53
N ALA A 234 -23.18 -17.69 -23.60
CA ALA A 234 -24.06 -17.27 -22.51
C ALA A 234 -25.52 -17.20 -22.96
N GLY A 235 -26.41 -17.59 -22.07
CA GLY A 235 -27.86 -17.44 -22.20
C GLY A 235 -28.49 -17.02 -20.87
N LYS A 236 -29.78 -16.68 -20.88
CA LYS A 236 -30.53 -16.27 -19.70
C LYS A 236 -31.78 -17.14 -19.54
N SER A 237 -32.08 -17.53 -18.31
CA SER A 237 -33.40 -18.06 -17.91
C SER A 237 -33.77 -17.50 -16.54
N GLY A 238 -34.90 -16.81 -16.45
CA GLY A 238 -35.28 -16.07 -15.23
C GLY A 238 -34.24 -14.99 -14.90
N ASP A 239 -33.73 -15.00 -13.67
CA ASP A 239 -32.66 -14.14 -13.17
C ASP A 239 -31.25 -14.77 -13.29
N THR A 240 -31.16 -15.95 -13.90
CA THR A 240 -29.92 -16.74 -13.98
C THR A 240 -29.27 -16.63 -15.35
N ALA A 241 -27.99 -16.26 -15.40
CA ALA A 241 -27.16 -16.39 -16.59
C ALA A 241 -26.53 -17.79 -16.63
N TYR A 242 -26.69 -18.50 -17.74
CA TYR A 242 -26.04 -19.80 -17.97
C TYR A 242 -24.84 -19.60 -18.86
N ILE A 243 -23.66 -19.98 -18.39
CA ILE A 243 -22.41 -19.90 -19.15
C ILE A 243 -21.98 -21.32 -19.50
N ASN A 244 -22.00 -21.63 -20.80
CA ASN A 244 -21.54 -22.90 -21.33
C ASN A 244 -20.11 -22.76 -21.88
N LEU A 245 -19.17 -23.46 -21.25
CA LEU A 245 -17.75 -23.49 -21.58
C LEU A 245 -17.35 -24.85 -22.19
N PRO A 246 -16.20 -24.94 -22.86
CA PRO A 246 -15.61 -26.23 -23.21
C PRO A 246 -15.15 -26.98 -21.95
N ASN A 247 -15.07 -28.32 -22.00
CA ASN A 247 -14.52 -29.12 -20.90
C ASN A 247 -13.02 -28.86 -20.65
N ASN A 248 -12.28 -28.46 -21.68
CA ASN A 248 -10.88 -28.08 -21.54
C ASN A 248 -10.79 -26.57 -21.33
N LEU A 249 -10.47 -26.16 -20.11
CA LEU A 249 -10.31 -24.75 -19.74
C LEU A 249 -8.87 -24.26 -19.90
N GLY A 250 -7.92 -25.11 -20.31
CA GLY A 250 -6.52 -24.75 -20.45
C GLY A 250 -5.93 -24.17 -19.15
N PRO A 251 -5.23 -23.02 -19.19
CA PRO A 251 -4.53 -22.47 -18.04
C PRO A 251 -5.46 -22.06 -16.88
N TYR A 252 -6.76 -21.93 -17.13
CA TYR A 252 -7.74 -21.56 -16.11
C TYR A 252 -8.12 -22.73 -15.18
N ASP A 253 -7.61 -23.95 -15.44
CA ASP A 253 -7.75 -25.11 -14.56
C ASP A 253 -6.45 -25.45 -13.79
N ASP A 254 -5.33 -24.83 -14.18
CA ASP A 254 -3.98 -25.23 -13.74
C ASP A 254 -3.61 -24.67 -12.35
N GLY A 255 -4.21 -23.55 -11.92
CA GLY A 255 -3.84 -22.89 -10.66
C GLY A 255 -4.97 -22.10 -10.02
N SER A 256 -5.00 -22.13 -8.67
CA SER A 256 -6.08 -21.55 -7.86
C SER A 256 -6.33 -20.07 -8.11
N SER A 257 -5.28 -19.25 -8.25
CA SER A 257 -5.44 -17.80 -8.45
C SER A 257 -6.05 -17.46 -9.81
N ILE A 258 -5.55 -18.06 -10.89
CA ILE A 258 -6.09 -17.85 -12.25
C ILE A 258 -7.53 -18.37 -12.35
N ALA A 259 -7.81 -19.55 -11.77
CA ALA A 259 -9.14 -20.12 -11.69
C ALA A 259 -10.12 -19.19 -10.96
N THR A 260 -9.75 -18.72 -9.77
CA THR A 260 -10.57 -17.80 -8.96
C THR A 260 -10.84 -16.50 -9.69
N MET A 261 -9.80 -15.92 -10.33
CA MET A 261 -9.95 -14.69 -11.10
C MET A 261 -10.84 -14.89 -12.32
N ALA A 262 -10.74 -16.02 -13.03
CA ALA A 262 -11.59 -16.29 -14.18
C ALA A 262 -13.06 -16.47 -13.80
N VAL A 263 -13.34 -17.22 -12.74
CA VAL A 263 -14.70 -17.37 -12.21
C VAL A 263 -15.24 -16.02 -11.74
N GLY A 264 -14.45 -15.24 -10.98
CA GLY A 264 -14.86 -13.91 -10.52
C GLY A 264 -15.11 -12.93 -11.68
N SER A 265 -14.25 -12.91 -12.70
CA SER A 265 -14.45 -12.14 -13.93
C SER A 265 -15.76 -12.49 -14.63
N LEU A 266 -16.08 -13.79 -14.79
CA LEU A 266 -17.31 -14.26 -15.40
C LEU A 266 -18.53 -13.87 -14.58
N VAL A 267 -18.50 -14.16 -13.28
CA VAL A 267 -19.65 -13.97 -12.39
C VAL A 267 -19.98 -12.49 -12.23
N ASN A 268 -19.00 -11.66 -11.88
CA ASN A 268 -19.23 -10.24 -11.59
C ASN A 268 -19.63 -9.44 -12.83
N SER A 269 -19.06 -9.76 -14.00
CA SER A 269 -19.45 -9.10 -15.25
C SER A 269 -20.87 -9.48 -15.68
N MET A 270 -21.28 -10.73 -15.47
CA MET A 270 -22.63 -11.19 -15.82
C MET A 270 -23.70 -10.63 -14.88
N VAL A 271 -23.45 -10.63 -13.57
CA VAL A 271 -24.37 -10.10 -12.57
C VAL A 271 -24.51 -8.58 -12.68
N SER A 272 -23.51 -7.89 -13.22
CA SER A 272 -23.62 -6.47 -13.56
C SER A 272 -24.60 -6.19 -14.72
N SER A 273 -25.05 -7.23 -15.44
CA SER A 273 -26.09 -7.09 -16.47
C SER A 273 -27.49 -7.03 -15.85
N LYS A 274 -28.31 -6.10 -16.32
CA LYS A 274 -29.65 -5.86 -15.78
C LYS A 274 -30.50 -7.14 -15.73
N GLY A 275 -31.01 -7.43 -14.53
CA GLY A 275 -31.92 -8.55 -14.28
C GLY A 275 -31.22 -9.92 -14.28
N ILE A 276 -29.91 -9.95 -14.04
CA ILE A 276 -29.15 -11.15 -13.67
C ILE A 276 -28.77 -11.02 -12.19
N SER A 277 -29.09 -12.02 -11.39
CA SER A 277 -28.72 -12.09 -9.96
C SER A 277 -27.64 -13.14 -9.69
N LYS A 278 -27.53 -14.15 -10.56
CA LYS A 278 -26.66 -15.30 -10.39
C LYS A 278 -26.24 -15.94 -11.72
N VAL A 279 -25.18 -16.73 -11.65
CA VAL A 279 -24.54 -17.41 -12.79
C VAL A 279 -24.47 -18.91 -12.53
N GLN A 280 -24.89 -19.72 -13.49
CA GLN A 280 -24.70 -21.17 -13.48
C GLN A 280 -23.74 -21.59 -14.60
N PHE A 281 -22.72 -22.34 -14.24
CA PHE A 281 -21.76 -22.89 -15.21
C PHE A 281 -22.25 -24.22 -15.79
N GLN A 282 -21.96 -24.41 -17.08
CA GLN A 282 -22.13 -25.64 -17.83
C GLN A 282 -20.86 -25.90 -18.64
N PHE A 283 -20.52 -27.17 -18.82
CA PHE A 283 -19.38 -27.62 -19.60
C PHE A 283 -19.88 -28.60 -20.65
N ASN A 284 -19.78 -28.20 -21.93
CA ASN A 284 -20.38 -28.90 -23.07
C ASN A 284 -21.87 -29.26 -22.86
N GLY A 285 -22.63 -28.36 -22.24
CA GLY A 285 -24.06 -28.51 -21.97
C GLY A 285 -24.41 -29.30 -20.71
N THR A 286 -23.42 -29.72 -19.92
CA THR A 286 -23.63 -30.48 -18.67
C THR A 286 -23.14 -29.70 -17.46
N ILE A 287 -23.79 -29.83 -16.32
CA ILE A 287 -23.31 -29.27 -15.06
C ILE A 287 -22.33 -30.28 -14.46
N LEU A 288 -21.08 -29.84 -14.22
CA LEU A 288 -20.08 -30.63 -13.53
C LEU A 288 -20.12 -30.31 -12.03
N LYS A 289 -19.67 -31.26 -11.21
CA LYS A 289 -19.51 -31.03 -9.77
C LYS A 289 -18.38 -30.03 -9.50
N GLU A 290 -17.27 -30.18 -10.20
CA GLU A 290 -16.05 -29.40 -10.01
C GLU A 290 -15.44 -29.02 -11.37
N ALA A 291 -14.85 -27.83 -11.46
CA ALA A 291 -13.99 -27.33 -12.54
C ALA A 291 -13.19 -26.13 -12.01
N PHE A 292 -12.40 -25.45 -12.86
CA PHE A 292 -11.59 -24.30 -12.46
C PHE A 292 -10.75 -24.61 -11.22
N HIS A 293 -9.86 -25.59 -11.35
CA HIS A 293 -8.97 -26.00 -10.26
C HIS A 293 -9.72 -26.48 -9.00
N GLY A 294 -10.74 -27.32 -9.20
CA GLY A 294 -11.47 -27.98 -8.10
C GLY A 294 -12.55 -27.12 -7.42
N MET A 295 -12.90 -25.97 -7.98
CA MET A 295 -14.02 -25.15 -7.49
C MET A 295 -15.36 -25.84 -7.77
N THR A 296 -16.31 -25.72 -6.83
CA THR A 296 -17.65 -26.34 -6.92
C THR A 296 -18.54 -25.66 -7.98
N MET A 297 -18.93 -26.38 -9.03
CA MET A 297 -19.69 -25.84 -10.16
C MET A 297 -21.17 -26.26 -10.22
N ASP A 298 -21.61 -27.14 -9.33
CA ASP A 298 -22.98 -27.67 -9.33
C ASP A 298 -24.00 -26.75 -8.66
N GLN A 299 -23.57 -25.59 -8.15
CA GLN A 299 -24.42 -24.54 -7.60
C GLN A 299 -24.26 -23.22 -8.37
N PRO A 300 -25.30 -22.37 -8.40
CA PRO A 300 -25.18 -21.02 -8.92
C PRO A 300 -24.25 -20.15 -8.07
N TYR A 301 -23.47 -19.32 -8.75
CA TYR A 301 -22.63 -18.28 -8.17
C TYR A 301 -23.37 -16.94 -8.14
N PHE A 302 -23.13 -16.15 -7.10
CA PHE A 302 -23.65 -14.79 -6.95
C PHE A 302 -22.53 -13.78 -7.15
N GLY A 303 -22.88 -12.56 -7.55
CA GLY A 303 -21.90 -11.47 -7.72
C GLY A 303 -21.21 -11.07 -6.41
N THR A 304 -20.23 -10.17 -6.52
CA THR A 304 -19.53 -9.56 -5.36
C THR A 304 -20.51 -9.11 -4.29
N ALA A 305 -20.06 -9.21 -3.04
CA ALA A 305 -20.79 -8.77 -1.85
C ALA A 305 -21.34 -7.34 -2.04
N VAL A 306 -22.55 -7.13 -1.51
CA VAL A 306 -22.98 -5.79 -1.09
C VAL A 306 -22.03 -5.31 0.01
N ASP A 307 -21.96 -4.01 0.28
CA ASP A 307 -21.05 -3.43 1.27
C ASP A 307 -19.56 -3.52 0.88
N VAL A 308 -19.15 -2.76 -0.14
CA VAL A 308 -17.75 -2.67 -0.58
C VAL A 308 -17.18 -1.26 -0.40
N ILE A 309 -15.88 -1.19 -0.11
CA ILE A 309 -15.11 0.05 -0.10
C ILE A 309 -14.37 0.15 -1.43
N TYR A 310 -14.68 1.18 -2.22
CA TYR A 310 -13.93 1.46 -3.43
C TYR A 310 -12.64 2.19 -3.04
N THR A 311 -11.51 1.50 -3.21
CA THR A 311 -10.16 2.03 -2.97
C THR A 311 -9.48 2.39 -4.29
N SER A 312 -8.36 3.13 -4.24
CA SER A 312 -7.65 3.55 -5.43
C SER A 312 -6.49 2.61 -5.75
N TYR A 313 -6.62 1.79 -6.79
CA TYR A 313 -5.52 1.00 -7.34
C TYR A 313 -4.72 1.82 -8.36
N LEU A 314 -3.42 1.97 -8.16
CA LEU A 314 -2.47 2.53 -9.11
C LEU A 314 -1.85 1.39 -9.91
N SER A 315 -2.14 1.35 -11.21
CA SER A 315 -1.50 0.38 -12.10
C SER A 315 -0.13 0.86 -12.59
N ASP A 316 0.67 -0.07 -13.10
CA ASP A 316 2.01 0.22 -13.65
C ASP A 316 2.01 1.19 -14.84
N THR A 317 0.85 1.48 -15.44
CA THR A 317 0.74 2.51 -16.49
C THR A 317 0.52 3.92 -15.93
N GLY A 318 0.51 4.06 -14.59
CA GLY A 318 0.17 5.31 -13.91
C GLY A 318 -1.33 5.59 -13.92
N ARG A 319 -2.17 4.57 -14.13
CA ARG A 319 -3.63 4.71 -14.17
C ARG A 319 -4.21 4.44 -12.78
N PHE A 320 -4.97 5.38 -12.24
CA PHE A 320 -5.80 5.11 -11.08
C PHE A 320 -7.11 4.44 -11.49
N LEU A 321 -7.45 3.34 -10.82
CA LEU A 321 -8.69 2.58 -10.96
C LEU A 321 -9.36 2.46 -9.60
N LEU A 322 -10.67 2.65 -9.54
CA LEU A 322 -11.45 2.36 -8.34
C LEU A 322 -11.71 0.86 -8.24
N VAL A 323 -11.21 0.21 -7.18
CA VAL A 323 -11.35 -1.24 -6.99
C VAL A 323 -12.18 -1.54 -5.74
N PRO A 324 -13.22 -2.38 -5.85
CA PRO A 324 -14.05 -2.73 -4.71
C PRO A 324 -13.34 -3.74 -3.83
N ILE A 325 -13.20 -3.42 -2.54
CA ILE A 325 -12.72 -4.34 -1.50
C ILE A 325 -13.89 -4.59 -0.53
N PRO A 326 -14.29 -5.85 -0.29
CA PRO A 326 -15.34 -6.18 0.66
C PRO A 326 -15.11 -5.54 2.03
N PHE A 327 -16.14 -4.91 2.60
CA PHE A 327 -16.03 -4.20 3.87
C PHE A 327 -15.59 -5.11 5.02
N GLU A 328 -15.88 -6.41 4.96
CA GLU A 328 -15.44 -7.40 5.95
C GLU A 328 -13.92 -7.51 6.06
N GLN A 329 -13.17 -7.15 5.02
CA GLN A 329 -11.71 -7.11 5.10
C GLN A 329 -11.23 -5.96 5.99
N PHE A 330 -12.03 -4.89 6.13
CA PHE A 330 -11.73 -3.72 6.96
C PHE A 330 -12.19 -3.90 8.41
N THR A 331 -13.27 -4.66 8.67
CA THR A 331 -13.83 -4.83 10.02
C THR A 331 -12.89 -5.57 10.97
N ALA A 332 -12.07 -6.48 10.46
CA ALA A 332 -11.01 -7.14 11.23
C ALA A 332 -10.03 -6.13 11.87
N VAL A 333 -9.91 -4.94 11.27
CA VAL A 333 -8.98 -3.88 11.70
C VAL A 333 -9.70 -2.72 12.41
N LEU A 334 -10.99 -2.46 12.08
CA LEU A 334 -11.81 -1.40 12.71
C LEU A 334 -12.41 -1.80 14.07
N GLY A 335 -12.44 -3.09 14.41
CA GLY A 335 -13.05 -3.59 15.64
C GLY A 335 -14.54 -3.93 15.47
N ASN A 336 -15.00 -4.93 16.24
CA ASN A 336 -16.35 -5.52 16.11
C ASN A 336 -17.43 -4.73 16.88
N ASP A 337 -17.61 -3.44 16.60
CA ASP A 337 -18.84 -2.77 17.07
C ASP A 337 -19.98 -3.02 16.10
N THR A 338 -20.65 -4.16 16.27
CA THR A 338 -21.76 -4.61 15.43
C THR A 338 -23.08 -3.89 15.70
N ASN A 339 -23.11 -2.88 16.58
CA ASN A 339 -24.34 -2.25 17.06
C ASN A 339 -24.58 -0.84 16.48
N GLY A 340 -23.73 -0.36 15.57
CA GLY A 340 -23.81 0.97 14.96
C GLY A 340 -24.24 0.97 13.49
N VAL A 341 -24.67 2.14 13.02
CA VAL A 341 -24.89 2.42 11.58
C VAL A 341 -23.54 2.36 10.85
N LYS A 342 -23.46 1.60 9.75
CA LYS A 342 -22.23 1.35 8.99
C LYS A 342 -21.58 2.59 8.35
N ILE A 343 -22.31 3.71 8.24
CA ILE A 343 -21.90 4.89 7.46
C ILE A 343 -20.56 5.50 7.93
N PRO A 344 -20.34 5.83 9.22
CA PRO A 344 -19.05 6.34 9.66
C PRO A 344 -17.92 5.34 9.45
N MET A 345 -18.17 4.04 9.65
CA MET A 345 -17.14 3.00 9.45
C MET A 345 -16.74 2.87 7.98
N PHE A 346 -17.69 3.00 7.04
CA PHE A 346 -17.39 3.03 5.60
C PHE A 346 -16.56 4.24 5.23
N PHE A 347 -16.92 5.42 5.76
CA PHE A 347 -16.15 6.64 5.53
C PHE A 347 -14.73 6.51 6.08
N ASP A 348 -14.61 6.01 7.31
CA ASP A 348 -13.32 5.77 7.95
C ASP A 348 -12.48 4.76 7.17
N ALA A 349 -13.09 3.71 6.60
CA ALA A 349 -12.38 2.73 5.79
C ALA A 349 -11.76 3.33 4.52
N LEU A 350 -12.27 4.46 4.00
CA LEU A 350 -11.70 5.18 2.84
C LEU A 350 -10.44 6.00 3.17
N LYS A 351 -10.12 6.16 4.45
CA LYS A 351 -8.95 6.87 4.95
C LYS A 351 -7.80 5.90 5.24
N PHE A 352 -6.60 6.45 5.37
CA PHE A 352 -5.46 5.69 5.84
C PHE A 352 -5.47 5.54 7.37
N ASN A 353 -6.34 4.66 7.84
CA ASN A 353 -6.43 4.31 9.27
C ASN A 353 -6.32 2.79 9.49
N LEU A 354 -6.11 1.97 8.47
CA LEU A 354 -6.12 0.49 8.59
C LEU A 354 -4.87 -0.10 7.96
N SER A 355 -3.98 -0.60 8.82
CA SER A 355 -2.78 -1.34 8.42
C SER A 355 -3.18 -2.65 7.74
N GLY A 356 -2.63 -2.93 6.56
CA GLY A 356 -2.72 -4.23 5.88
C GLY A 356 -3.54 -4.28 4.59
N ILE A 357 -4.42 -3.31 4.33
CA ILE A 357 -5.14 -3.23 3.04
C ILE A 357 -4.41 -2.32 2.06
N TYR A 358 -4.09 -1.11 2.53
CA TYR A 358 -3.41 -0.11 1.74
C TYR A 358 -1.90 -0.38 1.67
N ASN A 359 -1.34 -0.14 0.49
CA ASN A 359 0.03 -0.49 0.12
C ASN A 359 0.50 0.38 -1.06
N ALA A 360 1.65 0.11 -1.66
CA ALA A 360 2.20 0.95 -2.74
C ALA A 360 1.35 0.98 -4.03
N GLN A 361 0.44 0.03 -4.22
CA GLN A 361 -0.50 0.00 -5.34
C GLN A 361 -1.93 0.39 -4.92
N VAL A 362 -2.33 0.12 -3.67
CA VAL A 362 -3.68 0.39 -3.19
C VAL A 362 -3.66 1.54 -2.20
N HIS A 363 -4.19 2.68 -2.62
CA HIS A 363 -4.12 3.93 -1.89
C HIS A 363 -5.47 4.28 -1.24
N PRO A 364 -5.43 4.93 -0.05
CA PRO A 364 -6.60 5.58 0.52
C PRO A 364 -7.11 6.65 -0.45
N ILE A 365 -8.42 6.89 -0.41
CA ILE A 365 -9.07 7.83 -1.32
C ILE A 365 -9.31 9.17 -0.63
N VAL A 366 -9.56 9.15 0.68
CA VAL A 366 -9.95 10.32 1.46
C VAL A 366 -8.77 10.76 2.34
N PRO A 367 -8.32 12.02 2.24
CA PRO A 367 -7.33 12.58 3.16
C PRO A 367 -7.82 12.56 4.60
N ASN A 368 -6.88 12.50 5.54
CA ASN A 368 -7.18 12.33 6.94
C ASN A 368 -7.95 13.52 7.55
N GLU A 369 -7.68 14.73 7.04
CA GLU A 369 -8.27 15.99 7.47
C GLU A 369 -9.76 16.12 7.09
N VAL A 370 -10.24 15.36 6.11
CA VAL A 370 -11.63 15.39 5.68
C VAL A 370 -12.48 14.60 6.67
N GLU A 371 -13.40 15.23 7.37
CA GLU A 371 -14.23 14.58 8.40
C GLU A 371 -15.68 14.48 7.96
N LEU A 372 -16.31 13.32 8.20
CA LEU A 372 -17.76 13.16 8.14
C LEU A 372 -18.35 13.65 9.46
N LEU A 373 -19.03 14.79 9.42
CA LEU A 373 -19.62 15.43 10.59
C LEU A 373 -21.01 14.91 10.91
N ASP A 374 -21.80 14.59 9.88
CA ASP A 374 -23.17 14.09 10.01
C ASP A 374 -23.60 13.32 8.74
N TYR A 375 -24.71 12.58 8.82
CA TYR A 375 -25.33 11.95 7.66
C TYR A 375 -26.84 11.80 7.86
N SER A 376 -27.60 11.79 6.76
CA SER A 376 -29.04 11.49 6.76
C SER A 376 -29.42 10.60 5.59
N PHE A 377 -30.44 9.76 5.79
CA PHE A 377 -30.92 8.83 4.76
C PHE A 377 -32.44 8.97 4.62
N HIS A 378 -32.90 9.30 3.41
CA HIS A 378 -34.31 9.45 3.10
C HIS A 378 -34.60 8.96 1.68
N ASP A 379 -35.54 8.02 1.53
CA ASP A 379 -36.01 7.51 0.23
C ASP A 379 -34.89 7.09 -0.74
N GLY A 380 -33.85 6.43 -0.21
CA GLY A 380 -32.72 5.96 -1.01
C GLY A 380 -31.62 7.00 -1.27
N LEU A 381 -31.83 8.26 -0.89
CA LEU A 381 -30.81 9.31 -0.94
C LEU A 381 -30.05 9.37 0.39
N LEU A 382 -28.74 9.14 0.34
CA LEU A 382 -27.82 9.35 1.45
C LEU A 382 -27.16 10.73 1.32
N THR A 383 -27.37 11.61 2.27
CA THR A 383 -26.68 12.89 2.36
C THR A 383 -25.55 12.79 3.37
N LEU A 384 -24.32 13.07 2.95
CA LEU A 384 -23.11 13.09 3.77
C LEU A 384 -22.67 14.52 4.01
N THR A 385 -22.46 14.90 5.27
CA THR A 385 -22.07 16.25 5.66
C THR A 385 -20.62 16.26 6.10
N PHE A 386 -19.76 16.96 5.36
CA PHE A 386 -18.32 17.04 5.62
C PHE A 386 -17.89 18.37 6.24
N ASN A 387 -16.68 18.40 6.80
CA ASN A 387 -15.99 19.64 7.20
C ASN A 387 -15.40 20.40 5.99
N GLU A 388 -14.94 21.63 6.22
CA GLU A 388 -14.39 22.51 5.16
C GLU A 388 -13.15 21.92 4.45
N ALA A 389 -12.42 21.00 5.11
CA ALA A 389 -11.29 20.32 4.51
C ALA A 389 -11.67 19.51 3.25
N PHE A 390 -12.93 19.08 3.12
CA PHE A 390 -13.43 18.43 1.90
C PHE A 390 -13.26 19.30 0.65
N LEU A 391 -13.45 20.62 0.76
CA LEU A 391 -13.33 21.54 -0.38
C LEU A 391 -11.86 21.80 -0.75
N LYS A 392 -10.97 21.77 0.24
CA LYS A 392 -9.53 22.01 0.10
C LYS A 392 -8.78 20.74 -0.33
N ALA A 393 -9.36 19.56 -0.10
CA ALA A 393 -8.80 18.29 -0.49
C ALA A 393 -8.54 18.26 -2.01
N TYR A 394 -7.26 18.09 -2.36
CA TYR A 394 -6.79 18.06 -3.74
C TYR A 394 -7.21 19.28 -4.58
N GLU A 395 -7.24 20.48 -3.98
CA GLU A 395 -7.71 21.71 -4.65
C GLU A 395 -6.96 21.99 -5.96
N ASN A 396 -5.68 21.64 -6.02
CA ASN A 396 -4.81 21.81 -7.18
C ASN A 396 -4.69 20.56 -8.08
N ASN A 397 -5.43 19.48 -7.77
CA ASN A 397 -5.40 18.24 -8.53
C ASN A 397 -6.81 17.69 -8.77
N SER A 398 -7.42 18.09 -9.90
CA SER A 398 -8.77 17.66 -10.27
C SER A 398 -8.90 16.15 -10.44
N SER A 399 -7.86 15.47 -10.92
CA SER A 399 -7.81 14.00 -11.06
C SER A 399 -8.02 13.31 -9.71
N LEU A 400 -7.24 13.69 -8.69
CA LEU A 400 -7.35 13.12 -7.34
C LEU A 400 -8.66 13.52 -6.63
N ARG A 401 -9.13 14.76 -6.85
CA ARG A 401 -10.44 15.20 -6.32
C ARG A 401 -11.60 14.40 -6.90
N ASN A 402 -11.62 14.17 -8.22
CA ASN A 402 -12.67 13.38 -8.86
C ASN A 402 -12.58 11.91 -8.43
N ARG A 403 -11.36 11.37 -8.28
CA ARG A 403 -11.14 10.05 -7.68
C ARG A 403 -11.73 9.96 -6.28
N MET A 404 -11.55 11.01 -5.47
CA MET A 404 -12.13 11.11 -4.12
C MET A 404 -13.65 11.07 -4.14
N ILE A 405 -14.26 11.94 -4.95
CA ILE A 405 -15.72 12.04 -5.09
C ILE A 405 -16.29 10.71 -5.58
N ASP A 406 -15.80 10.18 -6.70
CA ASP A 406 -16.31 8.94 -7.29
C ASP A 406 -16.13 7.75 -6.32
N GLY A 407 -14.97 7.65 -5.66
CA GLY A 407 -14.70 6.61 -4.67
C GLY A 407 -15.65 6.63 -3.48
N ILE A 408 -15.96 7.82 -2.95
CA ILE A 408 -16.98 7.99 -1.90
C ILE A 408 -18.36 7.56 -2.44
N VAL A 409 -18.77 8.06 -3.62
CA VAL A 409 -20.09 7.77 -4.18
C VAL A 409 -20.28 6.26 -4.40
N PHE A 410 -19.35 5.59 -5.08
CA PHE A 410 -19.48 4.16 -5.35
C PHE A 410 -19.44 3.32 -4.07
N THR A 411 -18.66 3.73 -3.07
CA THR A 411 -18.63 3.07 -1.75
C THR A 411 -20.00 3.11 -1.10
N PHE A 412 -20.62 4.29 -1.02
CA PHE A 412 -21.92 4.43 -0.36
C PHE A 412 -23.08 3.89 -1.18
N GLN A 413 -23.02 3.93 -2.52
CA GLN A 413 -24.00 3.27 -3.40
C GLN A 413 -23.92 1.74 -3.37
N SER A 414 -22.85 1.16 -2.82
CA SER A 414 -22.76 -0.30 -2.62
C SER A 414 -23.60 -0.81 -1.44
N ILE A 415 -24.07 0.10 -0.58
CA ILE A 415 -24.87 -0.22 0.59
C ILE A 415 -26.32 -0.49 0.15
N GLU A 416 -26.90 -1.55 0.72
CA GLU A 416 -28.29 -1.91 0.44
C GLU A 416 -29.25 -0.72 0.68
N ASN A 417 -30.16 -0.50 -0.27
CA ASN A 417 -31.15 0.59 -0.29
C ASN A 417 -30.59 2.00 -0.56
N VAL A 418 -29.28 2.21 -0.70
CA VAL A 418 -28.73 3.49 -1.15
C VAL A 418 -28.75 3.55 -2.67
N THR A 419 -29.60 4.41 -3.22
CA THR A 419 -29.73 4.60 -4.67
C THR A 419 -28.97 5.82 -5.18
N ASP A 420 -28.77 6.83 -4.32
CA ASP A 420 -28.06 8.05 -4.66
C ASP A 420 -27.34 8.63 -3.44
N VAL A 421 -26.34 9.46 -3.70
CA VAL A 421 -25.50 10.08 -2.67
C VAL A 421 -25.40 11.57 -2.95
N SER A 422 -25.52 12.40 -1.92
CA SER A 422 -25.29 13.83 -2.02
C SER A 422 -24.37 14.32 -0.92
N PHE A 423 -23.65 15.40 -1.19
CA PHE A 423 -22.64 15.95 -0.29
C PHE A 423 -23.03 17.36 0.17
N GLU A 424 -22.88 17.61 1.45
CA GLU A 424 -22.97 18.93 2.07
C GLU A 424 -21.64 19.24 2.77
N VAL A 425 -21.25 20.51 2.79
CA VAL A 425 -20.06 20.97 3.50
C VAL A 425 -20.45 22.03 4.51
N LYS A 426 -20.06 21.82 5.76
CA LYS A 426 -20.19 22.81 6.83
C LYS A 426 -18.98 23.74 6.84
N HIS A 427 -19.23 25.06 6.77
CA HIS A 427 -18.17 26.07 6.83
C HIS A 427 -17.77 26.38 8.27
N ASP A 428 -16.47 26.55 8.50
CA ASP A 428 -15.94 26.89 9.83
C ASP A 428 -16.35 28.30 10.27
N SER A 429 -16.64 29.17 9.30
CA SER A 429 -17.10 30.55 9.50
C SER A 429 -18.54 30.68 10.04
N GLY A 430 -19.24 29.58 10.27
CA GLY A 430 -20.63 29.58 10.76
C GLY A 430 -21.66 29.99 9.69
N GLN A 431 -21.27 30.09 8.43
CA GLN A 431 -22.14 30.48 7.30
C GLN A 431 -23.12 29.39 6.82
N GLY A 432 -23.36 28.36 7.64
CA GLY A 432 -24.26 27.25 7.31
C GLY A 432 -23.61 26.18 6.44
N PHE A 433 -24.44 25.46 5.67
CA PHE A 433 -24.03 24.36 4.80
C PHE A 433 -24.04 24.79 3.33
N THR A 434 -23.10 24.27 2.54
CA THR A 434 -23.12 24.38 1.08
C THR A 434 -23.29 22.99 0.48
N LYS A 435 -24.29 22.82 -0.38
CA LYS A 435 -24.44 21.61 -1.18
C LYS A 435 -23.31 21.56 -2.21
N TYR A 436 -22.57 20.46 -2.23
CA TYR A 436 -21.54 20.23 -3.23
C TYR A 436 -22.18 19.62 -4.48
N ASP A 437 -22.05 20.31 -5.61
CA ASP A 437 -22.68 19.92 -6.87
C ASP A 437 -21.74 19.01 -7.68
N PHE A 438 -22.19 17.79 -7.92
CA PHE A 438 -21.52 16.83 -8.79
C PHE A 438 -22.57 16.00 -9.52
N GLN A 439 -22.20 15.48 -10.68
CA GLN A 439 -23.06 14.57 -11.42
C GLN A 439 -22.83 13.15 -10.91
N SER A 440 -23.88 12.49 -10.38
CA SER A 440 -23.76 11.13 -9.85
C SER A 440 -23.19 10.19 -10.92
N PRO A 441 -21.99 9.61 -10.69
CA PRO A 441 -21.39 8.67 -11.63
C PRO A 441 -22.19 7.36 -11.68
N VAL A 442 -22.18 6.72 -12.85
CA VAL A 442 -22.83 5.41 -13.08
C VAL A 442 -21.83 4.39 -13.62
N TYR A 443 -20.92 4.83 -14.48
CA TYR A 443 -19.98 4.01 -15.21
C TYR A 443 -18.56 4.20 -14.66
N ILE A 444 -18.17 3.29 -13.77
CA ILE A 444 -16.88 3.27 -13.11
C ILE A 444 -15.75 2.88 -14.06
N ASN A 445 -14.56 3.46 -13.85
CA ASN A 445 -13.32 3.16 -14.59
C ASN A 445 -13.57 3.00 -16.11
N PRO A 446 -14.01 4.05 -16.82
CA PRO A 446 -14.18 3.97 -18.25
C PRO A 446 -12.84 3.60 -18.93
N GLU A 447 -12.92 2.74 -19.93
CA GLU A 447 -11.76 2.21 -20.66
C GLU A 447 -11.13 3.21 -21.66
N ASN A 448 -11.42 4.51 -21.53
CA ASN A 448 -11.08 5.54 -22.50
C ASN A 448 -9.66 6.11 -22.34
#